data_AF-A0A970MCE3-F1
#
_entry.id   AF-A0A970MCE3-F1
#
_cell.length_a   1.000
_cell.length_b   1.000
_cell.length_c   1.000
_cell.angle_alpha   90.00
_cell.angle_beta   90.00
_cell.angle_gamma   90.00
#
_symmetry.space_group_name_H-M   'P 1'
#
loop_
_entity.id
_entity.type
_entity.pdbx_description
1 polymer ?
#
loop_
_entity_poly.entity_id
_entity_poly.type
_entity_poly.pdbx_seq_one_letter_code
_entity_poly.pdbx_strand_id
1 'polypeptide(L)'
;MKTLRFILSLIIGLSFFAMFLEGFHGPVVIAIGAGIVSFIGGMLMFTPKNDKKINKPKQPKVKPAPKQNRRSASQPDDDQFIIPGMTRGEFRKIIVDGRAQIKRIEDVGLKIMKHNVRVDILEICTTASDIFDGFVKDPKDIRVARRFTLYYLDTTERIVTKYYQLGKAPYLSEEAKKTLKNVEQTLGMIKDTFRKQLKKLTENDVLDLDAEVKVLQNTIKQEGI
;
A
#
# COMPACT_ATOMS: atom_id res chain seq x y z
N MET A 1 13.17 33.64 49.14
CA MET A 1 13.24 33.73 47.65
C MET A 1 12.32 32.76 46.90
N LYS A 2 12.24 31.45 47.21
CA LYS A 2 11.39 30.51 46.44
C LYS A 2 9.88 30.83 46.48
N THR A 3 9.35 31.21 47.65
CA THR A 3 7.93 31.59 47.84
C THR A 3 7.53 32.84 47.03
N LEU A 4 8.38 33.88 47.07
CA LEU A 4 8.14 35.14 46.35
C LEU A 4 7.99 34.94 44.82
N ARG A 5 8.78 34.03 44.24
CA ARG A 5 8.70 33.66 42.81
C ARG A 5 7.37 32.95 42.47
N PHE A 6 6.84 32.15 43.39
CA PHE A 6 5.59 31.43 43.19
C PHE A 6 4.39 32.39 43.20
N ILE A 7 4.37 33.34 44.14
CA ILE A 7 3.33 34.38 44.24
C ILE A 7 3.33 35.29 43.00
N LEU A 8 4.52 35.70 42.53
CA LEU A 8 4.65 36.53 41.32
C LEU A 8 4.12 35.79 40.07
N SER A 9 4.42 34.50 39.93
CA SER A 9 3.89 33.67 38.84
C SER A 9 2.36 33.50 38.89
N LEU A 10 1.78 33.44 40.10
CA LEU A 10 0.33 33.33 40.29
C LEU A 10 -0.39 34.61 39.86
N ILE A 11 0.15 35.78 40.24
CA ILE A 11 -0.40 37.09 39.86
C ILE A 11 -0.33 37.30 38.35
N ILE A 12 0.80 37.00 37.71
CA ILE A 12 0.95 37.11 36.24
C ILE A 12 -0.04 36.18 35.52
N GLY A 13 -0.18 34.93 35.98
CA GLY A 13 -1.16 33.99 35.41
C GLY A 13 -2.61 34.47 35.54
N LEU A 14 -2.96 35.08 36.67
CA LEU A 14 -4.31 35.59 36.91
C LEU A 14 -4.62 36.84 36.05
N SER A 15 -3.65 37.72 35.83
CA SER A 15 -3.80 38.86 34.91
C SER A 15 -3.98 38.42 33.45
N PHE A 16 -3.23 37.42 32.99
CA PHE A 16 -3.43 36.85 31.65
C PHE A 16 -4.80 36.15 31.51
N PHE A 17 -5.30 35.52 32.58
CA PHE A 17 -6.63 34.91 32.60
C PHE A 17 -7.76 35.95 32.59
N ALA A 18 -7.60 37.09 33.26
CA ALA A 18 -8.55 38.20 33.20
C ALA A 18 -8.60 38.85 31.80
N MET A 19 -7.43 39.10 31.19
CA MET A 19 -7.33 39.67 29.85
C MET A 19 -7.93 38.74 28.75
N PHE A 20 -8.00 37.44 29.02
CA PHE A 20 -8.67 36.45 28.16
C PHE A 20 -10.21 36.51 28.27
N LEU A 21 -10.76 36.92 29.42
CA LEU A 21 -12.21 37.06 29.61
C LEU A 21 -12.80 38.30 28.92
N GLU A 22 -12.04 39.39 28.83
CA GLU A 22 -12.51 40.65 28.23
C GLU A 22 -12.42 40.67 26.68
N GLY A 23 -11.67 39.75 26.06
CA GLY A 23 -11.33 39.81 24.64
C GLY A 23 -12.16 38.94 23.67
N PHE A 24 -13.07 38.09 24.14
CA PHE A 24 -13.58 36.97 23.33
C PHE A 24 -15.04 37.10 22.84
N HIS A 25 -15.26 37.89 21.79
CA HIS A 25 -16.53 37.90 21.04
C HIS A 25 -16.55 36.80 19.96
N GLY A 26 -16.55 35.53 20.38
CA GLY A 26 -16.55 34.36 19.48
C GLY A 26 -17.19 33.11 20.10
N PRO A 27 -17.56 32.10 19.29
CA PRO A 27 -18.27 30.91 19.79
C PRO A 27 -17.39 30.03 20.69
N VAL A 28 -17.99 29.57 21.80
CA VAL A 28 -17.36 28.96 22.99
C VAL A 28 -16.41 27.78 22.70
N VAL A 29 -16.59 27.06 21.59
CA VAL A 29 -15.87 25.81 21.27
C VAL A 29 -14.35 26.03 21.10
N ILE A 30 -13.91 27.22 20.68
CA ILE A 30 -12.50 27.51 20.40
C ILE A 30 -11.67 27.70 21.69
N ALA A 31 -12.30 28.16 22.78
CA ALA A 31 -11.60 28.49 24.03
C ALA A 31 -10.97 27.28 24.75
N ILE A 32 -11.56 26.09 24.60
CA ILE A 32 -11.10 24.86 25.27
C ILE A 32 -9.81 24.32 24.63
N GLY A 33 -9.56 24.59 23.34
CA GLY A 33 -8.39 24.10 22.62
C GLY A 33 -7.07 24.79 22.99
N ALA A 34 -7.10 26.08 23.32
CA ALA A 34 -5.90 26.89 23.53
C ALA A 34 -5.18 26.58 24.86
N GLY A 35 -5.93 26.23 25.92
CA GLY A 35 -5.37 26.01 27.26
C GLY A 35 -4.41 24.83 27.37
N ILE A 36 -4.66 23.75 26.60
CA ILE A 36 -3.87 22.52 26.66
C ILE A 36 -2.46 22.72 26.07
N VAL A 37 -2.32 23.55 25.04
CA VAL A 37 -1.04 23.79 24.35
C VAL A 37 -0.06 24.58 25.24
N SER A 38 -0.57 25.55 26.01
CA SER A 38 0.28 26.39 26.88
C SER A 38 0.86 25.63 28.08
N PHE A 39 0.10 24.72 28.68
CA PHE A 39 0.54 23.99 29.88
C PHE A 39 1.66 22.98 29.58
N ILE A 40 1.61 22.29 28.43
CA ILE A 40 2.61 21.27 28.06
C ILE A 40 3.94 21.94 27.64
N GLY A 41 3.89 23.09 26.96
CA GLY A 41 5.09 23.83 26.56
C GLY A 41 5.91 24.34 27.75
N GLY A 42 5.26 24.83 28.80
CA GLY A 42 5.94 25.32 30.00
C GLY A 42 6.65 24.23 30.82
N MET A 43 6.10 23.01 30.86
CA MET A 43 6.63 21.93 31.69
C MET A 43 7.89 21.26 31.12
N LEU A 44 8.15 21.41 29.82
CA LEU A 44 9.29 20.78 29.13
C LEU A 44 10.63 21.54 29.25
N MET A 45 10.61 22.81 29.66
CA MET A 45 11.80 23.69 29.74
C MET A 45 12.72 23.44 30.97
N PHE A 46 12.32 22.63 31.95
CA PHE A 46 13.00 22.56 33.26
C PHE A 46 13.28 21.14 33.80
N THR A 47 13.74 20.20 32.97
CA THR A 47 14.19 18.87 33.44
C THR A 47 15.73 18.78 33.43
N PRO A 48 16.41 18.61 34.59
CA PRO A 48 17.86 18.52 34.64
C PRO A 48 18.38 17.11 34.29
N LYS A 49 19.46 17.06 33.51
CA LYS A 49 20.21 15.85 33.15
C LYS A 49 21.18 15.48 34.29
N ASN A 50 21.32 14.19 34.61
CA ASN A 50 22.38 13.73 35.52
C ASN A 50 22.88 12.32 35.14
N ASP A 51 24.20 12.13 35.13
CA ASP A 51 24.87 10.90 34.72
C ASP A 51 25.35 10.07 35.94
N LYS A 52 25.20 8.73 35.91
CA LYS A 52 26.15 7.80 36.59
C LYS A 52 25.97 6.31 36.24
N LYS A 53 27.12 5.63 36.15
CA LYS A 53 27.37 4.17 35.97
C LYS A 53 27.62 3.52 37.36
N ILE A 54 27.52 2.21 37.60
CA ILE A 54 27.18 1.01 36.79
C ILE A 54 26.67 -0.10 37.75
N ASN A 55 25.72 -0.97 37.34
CA ASN A 55 25.73 -2.45 37.56
C ASN A 55 24.43 -3.16 37.10
N LYS A 56 24.57 -4.42 36.67
CA LYS A 56 23.53 -5.35 36.16
C LYS A 56 23.74 -6.73 36.85
N PRO A 57 22.85 -7.75 36.72
CA PRO A 57 21.47 -7.73 36.20
C PRO A 57 20.44 -8.45 37.11
N LYS A 58 19.16 -8.05 37.04
CA LYS A 58 17.99 -8.94 37.27
C LYS A 58 16.78 -8.41 36.49
N GLN A 59 16.10 -9.28 35.75
CA GLN A 59 14.96 -8.92 34.88
C GLN A 59 13.70 -8.59 35.69
N PRO A 60 12.90 -7.59 35.25
CA PRO A 60 11.47 -7.54 35.59
C PRO A 60 10.56 -7.39 34.35
N LYS A 61 9.66 -8.38 34.21
CA LYS A 61 8.29 -8.35 33.65
C LYS A 61 7.86 -7.09 32.87
N VAL A 62 7.57 -7.26 31.57
CA VAL A 62 6.80 -6.30 30.76
C VAL A 62 5.33 -6.73 30.69
N LYS A 63 4.40 -5.79 30.94
CA LYS A 63 2.93 -5.95 30.78
C LYS A 63 2.52 -5.78 29.30
N PRO A 64 1.33 -6.26 28.86
CA PRO A 64 1.08 -6.57 27.45
C PRO A 64 0.92 -5.34 26.54
N ALA A 65 1.48 -5.43 25.33
CA ALA A 65 1.18 -4.55 24.20
C ALA A 65 -0.13 -4.99 23.47
N PRO A 66 -0.75 -4.14 22.63
CA PRO A 66 -2.14 -4.34 22.19
C PRO A 66 -2.38 -5.60 21.35
N LYS A 67 -3.56 -6.22 21.54
CA LYS A 67 -4.07 -7.31 20.69
C LYS A 67 -4.29 -6.83 19.26
N GLN A 68 -3.32 -7.07 18.37
CA GLN A 68 -3.54 -6.98 16.91
C GLN A 68 -4.33 -8.22 16.43
N ASN A 69 -5.59 -8.33 16.88
CA ASN A 69 -6.46 -9.45 16.58
C ASN A 69 -7.33 -9.18 15.34
N ARG A 70 -6.73 -9.33 14.16
CA ARG A 70 -7.40 -9.81 12.93
C ARG A 70 -6.39 -10.65 12.14
N ARG A 71 -5.95 -11.76 12.72
CA ARG A 71 -5.38 -12.84 11.89
C ARG A 71 -6.56 -13.41 11.10
N SER A 72 -6.45 -13.39 9.77
CA SER A 72 -7.24 -14.31 8.94
C SER A 72 -7.06 -15.70 9.53
N ALA A 73 -8.13 -16.50 9.61
CA ALA A 73 -8.01 -17.87 10.09
C ALA A 73 -7.00 -18.61 9.19
N SER A 74 -5.85 -18.97 9.74
CA SER A 74 -4.81 -19.73 9.05
C SER A 74 -5.37 -21.09 8.71
N GLN A 75 -5.32 -21.46 7.43
CA GLN A 75 -5.84 -22.75 6.97
C GLN A 75 -4.90 -23.89 7.41
N PRO A 76 -5.41 -25.12 7.62
CA PRO A 76 -4.60 -26.24 8.10
C PRO A 76 -3.41 -26.61 7.19
N ASP A 77 -3.44 -26.19 5.92
CA ASP A 77 -2.39 -26.45 4.93
C ASP A 77 -1.43 -25.26 4.73
N ASP A 78 -1.61 -24.13 5.42
CA ASP A 78 -0.87 -22.89 5.14
C ASP A 78 0.65 -22.99 5.41
N ASP A 79 1.09 -23.87 6.31
CA ASP A 79 2.51 -24.12 6.59
C ASP A 79 3.17 -25.12 5.61
N GLN A 80 2.39 -25.78 4.74
CA GLN A 80 2.92 -26.72 3.76
C GLN A 80 3.73 -25.98 2.68
N PHE A 81 4.97 -26.40 2.42
CA PHE A 81 5.75 -25.91 1.28
C PHE A 81 5.18 -26.42 -0.04
N ILE A 82 4.96 -25.51 -0.98
CA ILE A 82 4.62 -25.83 -2.38
C ILE A 82 5.87 -25.86 -3.27
N ILE A 83 6.85 -25.01 -2.95
CA ILE A 83 8.20 -25.05 -3.51
C ILE A 83 9.22 -24.70 -2.40
N PRO A 84 10.53 -24.93 -2.60
CA PRO A 84 11.55 -24.51 -1.64
C PRO A 84 11.47 -23.01 -1.32
N GLY A 85 11.25 -22.68 -0.04
CA GLY A 85 11.21 -21.29 0.44
C GLY A 85 9.92 -20.52 0.18
N MET A 86 8.79 -21.21 -0.10
CA MET A 86 7.46 -20.61 0.00
C MET A 86 6.39 -21.60 0.49
N THR A 87 5.60 -21.20 1.49
CA THR A 87 4.45 -21.98 1.98
C THR A 87 3.16 -21.67 1.21
N ARG A 88 2.16 -22.56 1.30
CA ARG A 88 0.81 -22.34 0.77
C ARG A 88 0.20 -21.04 1.27
N GLY A 89 0.30 -20.75 2.57
CA GLY A 89 -0.25 -19.55 3.18
C GLY A 89 0.41 -18.27 2.69
N GLU A 90 1.74 -18.28 2.54
CA GLU A 90 2.47 -17.16 1.94
C GLU A 90 2.04 -16.90 0.50
N PHE A 91 1.92 -17.95 -0.31
CA PHE A 91 1.49 -17.84 -1.70
C PHE A 91 0.04 -17.35 -1.81
N ARG A 92 -0.89 -17.97 -1.07
CA ARG A 92 -2.30 -17.58 -1.00
C ARG A 92 -2.43 -16.10 -0.65
N LYS A 93 -1.63 -15.61 0.30
CA LYS A 93 -1.57 -14.19 0.65
C LYS A 93 -1.08 -13.32 -0.50
N ILE A 94 0.00 -13.69 -1.19
CA ILE A 94 0.50 -12.94 -2.37
C ILE A 94 -0.59 -12.82 -3.45
N ILE A 95 -1.32 -13.90 -3.75
CA ILE A 95 -2.44 -13.87 -4.71
C ILE A 95 -3.57 -12.94 -4.24
N VAL A 96 -3.98 -13.03 -2.97
CA VAL A 96 -5.06 -12.20 -2.40
C VAL A 96 -4.69 -10.71 -2.36
N ASP A 97 -3.50 -10.38 -1.85
CA ASP A 97 -3.00 -9.00 -1.79
C ASP A 97 -2.83 -8.42 -3.20
N GLY A 98 -2.37 -9.23 -4.17
CA GLY A 98 -2.26 -8.88 -5.59
C GLY A 98 -3.60 -8.58 -6.26
N ARG A 99 -4.60 -9.45 -6.12
CA ARG A 99 -5.96 -9.19 -6.66
C ARG A 99 -6.62 -7.97 -6.02
N ALA A 100 -6.44 -7.79 -4.70
CA ALA A 100 -6.90 -6.58 -4.02
C ALA A 100 -6.20 -5.31 -4.54
N GLN A 101 -4.94 -5.42 -5.00
CA GLN A 101 -4.22 -4.31 -5.63
C GLN A 101 -4.72 -4.01 -7.04
N ILE A 102 -4.95 -5.04 -7.88
CA ILE A 102 -5.56 -4.86 -9.22
C ILE A 102 -6.86 -4.07 -9.11
N LYS A 103 -7.74 -4.46 -8.18
CA LYS A 103 -9.02 -3.77 -7.98
C LYS A 103 -8.86 -2.28 -7.62
N ARG A 104 -7.85 -1.91 -6.82
CA ARG A 104 -7.60 -0.48 -6.51
C ARG A 104 -7.09 0.29 -7.73
N ILE A 105 -6.30 -0.35 -8.60
CA ILE A 105 -5.86 0.24 -9.87
C ILE A 105 -7.07 0.45 -10.78
N GLU A 106 -7.94 -0.54 -10.91
CA GLU A 106 -9.20 -0.49 -11.67
C GLU A 106 -10.14 0.62 -11.15
N ASP A 107 -10.38 0.66 -9.83
CA ASP A 107 -11.20 1.69 -9.17
C ASP A 107 -10.70 3.11 -9.43
N VAL A 108 -9.39 3.32 -9.64
CA VAL A 108 -8.82 4.61 -10.04
C VAL A 108 -8.91 4.81 -11.56
N GLY A 109 -8.63 3.77 -12.35
CA GLY A 109 -8.74 3.77 -13.81
C GLY A 109 -10.12 4.18 -14.30
N LEU A 110 -11.18 3.65 -13.69
CA LEU A 110 -12.58 3.98 -13.99
C LEU A 110 -12.90 5.48 -13.79
N LYS A 111 -12.17 6.18 -12.91
CA LYS A 111 -12.35 7.61 -12.63
C LYS A 111 -11.58 8.52 -13.60
N ILE A 112 -10.74 7.96 -14.48
CA ILE A 112 -10.00 8.72 -15.49
C ILE A 112 -10.91 9.03 -16.68
N MET A 113 -11.12 10.32 -16.94
CA MET A 113 -12.01 10.79 -18.01
C MET A 113 -11.46 10.50 -19.42
N LYS A 114 -10.14 10.62 -19.60
CA LYS A 114 -9.47 10.42 -20.88
C LYS A 114 -9.55 8.96 -21.33
N HIS A 115 -10.33 8.72 -22.38
CA HIS A 115 -10.78 7.39 -22.78
C HIS A 115 -9.64 6.39 -23.06
N ASN A 116 -8.67 6.74 -23.89
CA ASN A 116 -7.58 5.81 -24.25
C ASN A 116 -6.75 5.39 -23.02
N VAL A 117 -6.48 6.32 -22.11
CA VAL A 117 -5.72 6.05 -20.87
C VAL A 117 -6.53 5.15 -19.93
N ARG A 118 -7.85 5.36 -19.82
CA ARG A 118 -8.74 4.46 -19.08
C ARG A 118 -8.73 3.05 -19.68
N VAL A 119 -8.82 2.91 -21.00
CA VAL A 119 -8.76 1.61 -21.70
C VAL A 119 -7.42 0.92 -21.42
N ASP A 120 -6.29 1.61 -21.56
CA ASP A 120 -4.97 1.03 -21.30
C ASP A 120 -4.84 0.51 -19.85
N ILE A 121 -5.38 1.24 -18.87
CA ILE A 121 -5.34 0.83 -17.45
C ILE A 121 -6.25 -0.37 -17.17
N LEU A 122 -7.46 -0.40 -17.72
CA LEU A 122 -8.36 -1.55 -17.57
C LEU A 122 -7.79 -2.81 -18.23
N GLU A 123 -7.11 -2.66 -19.36
CA GLU A 123 -6.44 -3.79 -20.02
C GLU A 123 -5.22 -4.29 -19.22
N ILE A 124 -4.45 -3.39 -18.59
CA ILE A 124 -3.40 -3.76 -17.62
C ILE A 124 -4.01 -4.56 -16.45
N CYS A 125 -5.17 -4.14 -15.92
CA CYS A 125 -5.84 -4.83 -14.81
C CYS A 125 -6.32 -6.24 -15.21
N THR A 126 -6.90 -6.38 -16.40
CA THR A 126 -7.33 -7.67 -16.97
C THR A 126 -6.12 -8.59 -17.15
N THR A 127 -5.10 -8.14 -17.88
CA THR A 127 -3.88 -8.92 -18.14
C THR A 127 -3.15 -9.30 -16.85
N ALA A 128 -3.16 -8.44 -15.83
CA ALA A 128 -2.60 -8.76 -14.52
C ALA A 128 -3.38 -9.85 -13.80
N SER A 129 -4.71 -9.89 -13.94
CA SER A 129 -5.56 -10.94 -13.36
C SER A 129 -5.27 -12.29 -14.01
N ASP A 130 -5.18 -12.33 -15.33
CA ASP A 130 -4.84 -13.54 -16.10
C ASP A 130 -3.45 -14.08 -15.70
N ILE A 131 -2.48 -13.19 -15.46
CA ILE A 131 -1.14 -13.55 -14.94
C ILE A 131 -1.24 -14.21 -13.55
N PHE A 132 -2.11 -13.71 -12.66
CA PHE A 132 -2.33 -14.34 -11.36
C PHE A 132 -3.05 -15.69 -11.46
N ASP A 133 -3.97 -15.86 -12.42
CA ASP A 133 -4.61 -17.14 -12.70
C ASP A 133 -3.58 -18.17 -13.21
N GLY A 134 -2.66 -17.75 -14.08
CA GLY A 134 -1.51 -18.55 -14.50
C GLY A 134 -0.62 -19.00 -13.34
N PHE A 135 -0.30 -18.12 -12.39
CA PHE A 135 0.48 -18.51 -11.19
C PHE A 135 -0.26 -19.49 -10.27
N VAL A 136 -1.59 -19.41 -10.20
CA VAL A 136 -2.42 -20.37 -9.44
C VAL A 136 -2.46 -21.73 -10.14
N LYS A 137 -2.42 -21.75 -11.48
CA LYS A 137 -2.36 -22.98 -12.30
C LYS A 137 -1.00 -23.70 -12.20
N ASP A 138 0.12 -22.99 -12.36
CA ASP A 138 1.47 -23.54 -12.12
C ASP A 138 2.27 -22.69 -11.10
N PRO A 139 2.32 -23.11 -9.82
CA PRO A 139 3.08 -22.43 -8.78
C PRO A 139 4.62 -22.49 -8.92
N LYS A 140 5.19 -23.24 -9.88
CA LYS A 140 6.65 -23.38 -10.03
C LYS A 140 7.34 -22.03 -10.28
N ASP A 141 6.67 -21.10 -10.96
CA ASP A 141 7.19 -19.76 -11.28
C ASP A 141 7.00 -18.71 -10.17
N ILE A 142 6.83 -19.14 -8.92
CA ILE A 142 6.56 -18.28 -7.75
C ILE A 142 7.53 -17.09 -7.56
N ARG A 143 8.78 -17.22 -8.00
CA ARG A 143 9.76 -16.11 -7.94
C ARG A 143 9.39 -14.99 -8.90
N VAL A 144 8.82 -15.33 -10.06
CA VAL A 144 8.21 -14.39 -11.01
C VAL A 144 6.96 -13.79 -10.38
N ALA A 145 6.08 -14.60 -9.79
CA ALA A 145 4.84 -14.13 -9.13
C ALA A 145 5.08 -13.13 -7.99
N ARG A 146 6.04 -13.44 -7.10
CA ARG A 146 6.44 -12.56 -5.98
C ARG A 146 7.00 -11.24 -6.51
N ARG A 147 7.81 -11.25 -7.58
CA ARG A 147 8.35 -10.01 -8.20
C ARG A 147 7.28 -9.21 -8.95
N PHE A 148 6.38 -9.87 -9.66
CA PHE A 148 5.25 -9.25 -10.35
C PHE A 148 4.39 -8.46 -9.36
N THR A 149 3.98 -9.13 -8.27
CA THR A 149 3.17 -8.54 -7.20
C THR A 149 3.88 -7.41 -6.47
N LEU A 150 5.05 -7.69 -5.87
CA LEU A 150 5.69 -6.76 -4.93
C LEU A 150 6.37 -5.54 -5.57
N TYR A 151 6.57 -5.53 -6.90
CA TYR A 151 7.32 -4.47 -7.57
C TYR A 151 6.57 -3.87 -8.76
N TYR A 152 6.13 -4.69 -9.72
CA TYR A 152 5.53 -4.18 -10.95
C TYR A 152 4.12 -3.66 -10.71
N LEU A 153 3.31 -4.38 -9.92
CA LEU A 153 1.94 -3.99 -9.64
C LEU A 153 1.85 -2.79 -8.69
N ASP A 154 2.65 -2.74 -7.62
CA ASP A 154 2.81 -1.55 -6.76
C ASP A 154 3.26 -0.30 -7.54
N THR A 155 4.25 -0.44 -8.43
CA THR A 155 4.70 0.68 -9.26
C THR A 155 3.59 1.16 -10.21
N THR A 156 2.80 0.23 -10.76
CA THR A 156 1.64 0.55 -11.59
C THR A 156 0.56 1.29 -10.79
N GLU A 157 0.21 0.83 -9.58
CA GLU A 157 -0.74 1.51 -8.70
C GLU A 157 -0.30 2.94 -8.37
N ARG A 158 0.97 3.14 -8.04
CA ARG A 158 1.53 4.47 -7.76
C ARG A 158 1.50 5.39 -8.98
N ILE A 159 1.77 4.87 -10.19
CA ILE A 159 1.70 5.64 -11.45
C ILE A 159 0.27 6.06 -11.74
N VAL A 160 -0.68 5.11 -11.75
CA VAL A 160 -2.10 5.36 -12.04
C VAL A 160 -2.72 6.33 -11.04
N THR A 161 -2.43 6.14 -9.74
CA THR A 161 -2.91 7.03 -8.67
C THR A 161 -2.39 8.46 -8.84
N LYS A 162 -1.08 8.63 -9.10
CA LYS A 162 -0.49 9.96 -9.31
C LYS A 162 -0.99 10.62 -10.59
N TYR A 163 -1.17 9.87 -11.68
CA TYR A 163 -1.74 10.37 -12.93
C TYR A 163 -3.15 10.92 -12.70
N TYR A 164 -4.02 10.15 -12.02
CA TYR A 164 -5.37 10.58 -11.69
C TYR A 164 -5.40 11.80 -10.76
N GLN A 165 -4.55 11.85 -9.72
CA GLN A 165 -4.46 12.99 -8.82
C GLN A 165 -3.99 14.27 -9.55
N LEU A 166 -2.94 14.19 -10.36
CA LEU A 166 -2.40 15.33 -11.09
C LEU A 166 -3.35 15.78 -12.21
N GLY A 167 -3.98 14.85 -12.92
CA GLY A 167 -4.96 15.14 -13.97
C GLY A 167 -6.25 15.81 -13.47
N LYS A 168 -6.46 15.91 -12.15
CA LYS A 168 -7.56 16.65 -11.52
C LYS A 168 -7.19 18.09 -11.11
N ALA A 169 -5.93 18.50 -11.23
CA ALA A 169 -5.54 19.87 -10.88
C ALA A 169 -6.19 20.87 -11.87
N PRO A 170 -6.85 21.93 -11.39
CA PRO A 170 -7.55 22.89 -12.27
C PRO A 170 -6.59 23.72 -13.13
N TYR A 171 -5.35 23.90 -12.66
CA TYR A 171 -4.28 24.60 -13.36
C TYR A 171 -3.04 23.70 -13.39
N LEU A 172 -2.54 23.42 -14.59
CA LEU A 172 -1.36 22.59 -14.83
C LEU A 172 -0.31 23.42 -15.58
N SER A 173 0.94 23.37 -15.11
CA SER A 173 2.08 23.93 -15.86
C SER A 173 2.37 23.09 -17.11
N GLU A 174 3.14 23.63 -18.05
CA GLU A 174 3.52 22.90 -19.26
C GLU A 174 4.40 21.67 -18.96
N GLU A 175 5.23 21.74 -17.92
CA GLU A 175 6.00 20.61 -17.41
C GLU A 175 5.06 19.51 -16.90
N ALA A 176 4.04 19.87 -16.11
CA ALA A 176 3.07 18.92 -15.59
C ALA A 176 2.26 18.25 -16.72
N LYS A 177 1.84 19.02 -17.74
CA LYS A 177 1.18 18.49 -18.96
C LYS A 177 2.11 17.52 -19.72
N LYS A 178 3.40 17.85 -19.85
CA LYS A 178 4.41 16.99 -20.48
C LYS A 178 4.62 15.70 -19.68
N THR A 179 4.73 15.78 -18.35
CA THR A 179 4.83 14.61 -17.47
C THR A 179 3.60 13.70 -17.59
N LEU A 180 2.38 14.26 -17.65
CA LEU A 180 1.17 13.48 -17.88
C LEU A 180 1.25 12.72 -19.22
N LYS A 181 1.60 13.39 -20.34
CA LYS A 181 1.78 12.72 -21.65
C LYS A 181 2.82 11.59 -21.62
N ASN A 182 3.95 11.80 -20.93
CA ASN A 182 4.96 10.75 -20.76
C ASN A 182 4.41 9.55 -19.97
N VAL A 183 3.58 9.78 -18.95
CA VAL A 183 2.92 8.70 -18.20
C VAL A 183 1.93 7.93 -19.06
N GLU A 184 1.17 8.60 -19.94
CA GLU A 184 0.25 7.93 -20.89
C GLU A 184 1.00 6.97 -21.83
N GLN A 185 2.11 7.42 -22.41
CA GLN A 185 3.00 6.55 -23.20
C GLN A 185 3.58 5.40 -22.36
N THR A 186 3.91 5.67 -21.10
CA THR A 186 4.43 4.65 -20.16
C THR A 186 3.39 3.58 -19.82
N LEU A 187 2.11 3.96 -19.66
CA LEU A 187 1.01 3.01 -19.45
C LEU A 187 0.86 2.07 -20.66
N GLY A 188 0.94 2.60 -21.88
CA GLY A 188 1.00 1.76 -23.09
C GLY A 188 2.15 0.74 -23.07
N MET A 189 3.36 1.16 -22.66
CA MET A 189 4.51 0.25 -22.53
C MET A 189 4.34 -0.80 -21.41
N ILE A 190 3.73 -0.43 -20.27
CA ILE A 190 3.41 -1.36 -19.17
C ILE A 190 2.44 -2.43 -19.67
N LYS A 191 1.38 -2.01 -20.38
CA LYS A 191 0.37 -2.89 -20.99
C LYS A 191 0.99 -3.94 -21.92
N ASP A 192 1.81 -3.50 -22.88
CA ASP A 192 2.48 -4.43 -23.79
C ASP A 192 3.51 -5.33 -23.10
N THR A 193 4.10 -4.87 -22.00
CA THR A 193 4.99 -5.70 -21.18
C THR A 193 4.20 -6.77 -20.43
N PHE A 194 3.03 -6.44 -19.88
CA PHE A 194 2.15 -7.39 -19.20
C PHE A 194 1.61 -8.43 -20.19
N ARG A 195 1.14 -8.01 -21.38
CA ARG A 195 0.72 -8.93 -22.47
C ARG A 195 1.83 -9.92 -22.84
N LYS A 196 3.08 -9.45 -22.97
CA LYS A 196 4.26 -10.30 -23.24
C LYS A 196 4.57 -11.26 -22.08
N GLN A 197 4.35 -10.83 -20.84
CA GLN A 197 4.53 -11.69 -19.66
C GLN A 197 3.45 -12.78 -19.57
N LEU A 198 2.19 -12.44 -19.85
CA LEU A 198 1.09 -13.40 -19.93
C LEU A 198 1.37 -14.44 -21.03
N LYS A 199 1.73 -13.99 -22.23
CA LYS A 199 2.05 -14.89 -23.36
C LYS A 199 3.08 -15.97 -22.97
N LYS A 200 4.16 -15.58 -22.27
CA LYS A 200 5.19 -16.52 -21.79
C LYS A 200 4.69 -17.56 -20.79
N LEU A 201 3.73 -17.20 -19.94
CA LEU A 201 3.12 -18.15 -19.01
C LEU A 201 2.23 -19.16 -19.75
N THR A 202 1.58 -18.73 -20.84
CA THR A 202 0.74 -19.58 -21.70
C THR A 202 1.49 -20.29 -22.83
N GLU A 203 2.80 -20.07 -23.01
CA GLU A 203 3.56 -20.66 -24.12
C GLU A 203 3.64 -22.19 -24.01
N ASN A 204 3.75 -22.73 -22.79
CA ASN A 204 3.69 -24.17 -22.55
C ASN A 204 2.29 -24.75 -22.84
N ASP A 205 1.23 -24.08 -22.38
CA ASP A 205 -0.16 -24.49 -22.64
C ASP A 205 -0.47 -24.64 -24.15
N VAL A 206 0.13 -23.79 -24.99
CA VAL A 206 -0.02 -23.87 -26.45
C VAL A 206 0.74 -25.06 -27.04
N LEU A 207 1.91 -25.39 -26.50
CA LEU A 207 2.70 -26.56 -26.94
C LEU A 207 2.04 -27.88 -26.52
N ASP A 208 1.49 -27.94 -25.31
CA ASP A 208 0.76 -29.10 -24.79
C ASP A 208 -0.49 -29.36 -25.64
N LEU A 209 -1.26 -28.31 -25.97
CA LEU A 209 -2.43 -28.42 -26.85
C LEU A 209 -2.07 -28.88 -28.27
N ASP A 210 -0.97 -28.38 -28.86
CA ASP A 210 -0.48 -28.83 -30.17
C ASP A 210 -0.05 -30.31 -30.14
N ALA A 211 0.54 -30.78 -29.03
CA ALA A 211 0.85 -32.19 -28.83
C ALA A 211 -0.42 -33.06 -28.71
N GLU A 212 -1.42 -32.64 -27.94
CA GLU A 212 -2.72 -33.32 -27.82
C GLU A 212 -3.44 -33.39 -29.18
N VAL A 213 -3.47 -32.28 -29.93
CA VAL A 213 -4.04 -32.24 -31.29
C VAL A 213 -3.30 -33.19 -32.23
N LYS A 214 -1.97 -33.28 -32.16
CA LYS A 214 -1.19 -34.24 -32.97
C LYS A 214 -1.47 -35.69 -32.61
N VAL A 215 -1.63 -36.01 -31.32
CA VAL A 215 -2.05 -37.35 -30.86
C VAL A 215 -3.43 -37.69 -31.40
N LEU A 216 -4.40 -36.78 -31.30
CA LEU A 216 -5.75 -36.97 -31.82
C LEU A 216 -5.76 -37.15 -33.35
N GLN A 217 -5.03 -36.31 -34.09
CA GLN A 217 -4.88 -36.43 -35.54
C GLN A 217 -4.26 -37.77 -35.96
N ASN A 218 -3.28 -38.28 -35.20
CA ASN A 218 -2.66 -39.58 -35.48
C ASN A 218 -3.62 -40.74 -35.15
N THR A 219 -4.41 -40.61 -34.08
CA THR A 219 -5.43 -41.60 -33.70
C THR A 219 -6.51 -41.70 -34.78
N ILE A 220 -7.07 -40.56 -35.22
CA ILE A 220 -8.07 -40.51 -36.31
C ILE A 220 -7.52 -41.15 -37.60
N LYS A 221 -6.27 -40.84 -37.98
CA LYS A 221 -5.61 -41.45 -39.15
C LYS A 221 -5.37 -42.96 -39.01
N GLN A 222 -5.20 -43.47 -37.79
CA GLN A 222 -5.04 -44.90 -37.52
C GLN A 222 -6.38 -45.65 -37.47
N GLU A 223 -7.44 -44.97 -37.01
CA GLU A 223 -8.81 -45.50 -36.95
C GLU A 223 -9.55 -45.43 -38.29
N GLY A 224 -9.05 -44.63 -39.26
CA GLY A 224 -9.47 -44.68 -40.66
C GLY A 224 -10.70 -43.82 -41.00
N ILE A 225 -10.87 -42.69 -40.33
CA ILE A 225 -11.86 -41.64 -40.63
C ILE A 225 -11.20 -40.49 -41.41
#